data_AF-A0A0S9CNK9-F1
#
_entry.id   AF-A0A0S9CNK9-F1
#
_cell.length_a   1.000
_cell.length_b   1.000
_cell.length_c   1.000
_cell.angle_alpha   90.00
_cell.angle_beta   90.00
_cell.angle_gamma   90.00
#
_symmetry.space_group_name_H-M   'P 1'
#
loop_
_entity.id
_entity.type
_entity.pdbx_description
1 polymer ?
#
loop_
_entity_poly.entity_id
_entity_poly.type
_entity_poly.pdbx_seq_one_letter_code
_entity_poly.pdbx_strand_id
1 'polypeptide(L)'
;MPLRARKKAETWMALHEAAASLALQHGVEQTTVEAIAASAGVSPRTFFNYFQAKEDAILGLREPVLEASLLAEISVTADDLVGQVSRLLMTVAWTAIGGTDRARRRQLIARYPHLGRRHMDYMVKAETLVCQGLAGLLAEDSDWADGVEGFGPGESARMVVMIAGVPIRFKLTSADFDPVEGISAETLQPSLALLHHLLRKLS
;
A
#
# COMPACT_ATOMS: atom_id res chain seq x y z
N MET A 1 -11.74 -3.97 21.22
CA MET A 1 -10.56 -4.74 20.75
C MET A 1 -10.04 -5.65 21.88
N PRO A 2 -9.63 -6.90 21.60
CA PRO A 2 -9.01 -7.79 22.58
C PRO A 2 -7.70 -7.21 23.15
N LEU A 3 -7.41 -7.43 24.43
CA LEU A 3 -6.22 -6.90 25.12
C LEU A 3 -4.89 -7.24 24.41
N ARG A 4 -4.82 -8.41 23.75
CA ARG A 4 -3.64 -8.83 22.98
C ARG A 4 -3.44 -7.99 21.71
N ALA A 5 -4.51 -7.69 20.98
CA ALA A 5 -4.44 -6.85 19.78
C ALA A 5 -4.00 -5.43 20.13
N ARG A 6 -4.52 -4.89 21.26
CA ARG A 6 -4.13 -3.58 21.77
C ARG A 6 -2.65 -3.50 22.11
N LYS A 7 -2.14 -4.45 22.92
CA LYS A 7 -0.70 -4.51 23.26
C LYS A 7 0.21 -4.68 22.05
N LYS A 8 -0.25 -5.45 21.04
CA LYS A 8 0.46 -5.62 19.78
C LYS A 8 0.57 -4.29 19.03
N ALA A 9 -0.53 -3.54 18.89
CA ALA A 9 -0.53 -2.23 18.24
C ALA A 9 0.33 -1.20 19.00
N GLU A 10 0.25 -1.17 20.34
CA GLU A 10 1.05 -0.28 21.19
C GLU A 10 2.55 -0.55 21.03
N THR A 11 2.96 -1.83 21.03
CA THR A 11 4.38 -2.20 20.85
C THR A 11 4.85 -1.87 19.44
N TRP A 12 4.03 -2.14 18.42
CA TRP A 12 4.34 -1.78 17.03
C TRP A 12 4.56 -0.27 16.88
N MET A 13 3.68 0.55 17.48
CA MET A 13 3.81 2.01 17.46
C MET A 13 5.06 2.49 18.19
N ALA A 14 5.37 1.94 19.36
CA ALA A 14 6.57 2.32 20.12
C ALA A 14 7.86 2.03 19.35
N LEU A 15 7.93 0.87 18.69
CA LEU A 15 9.07 0.50 17.84
C LEU A 15 9.20 1.42 16.62
N HIS A 16 8.09 1.73 15.95
CA HIS A 16 8.07 2.66 14.81
C HIS A 16 8.54 4.06 15.22
N GLU A 17 8.01 4.60 16.32
CA GLU A 17 8.34 5.94 16.79
C GLU A 17 9.82 6.06 17.18
N ALA A 18 10.35 5.05 17.88
CA ALA A 18 11.77 4.97 18.23
C ALA A 18 12.65 4.91 16.97
N ALA A 19 12.31 4.04 16.01
CA ALA A 19 13.07 3.88 14.78
C ALA A 19 13.10 5.15 13.93
N ALA A 20 11.93 5.77 13.71
CA ALA A 20 11.81 6.98 12.93
C ALA A 20 12.53 8.17 13.60
N SER A 21 12.43 8.30 14.93
CA SER A 21 13.12 9.36 15.70
C SER A 21 14.64 9.22 15.62
N LEU A 22 15.17 8.01 15.85
CA LEU A 22 16.61 7.75 15.75
C LEU A 22 17.13 8.00 14.33
N ALA A 23 16.40 7.56 13.30
CA ALA A 23 16.78 7.77 11.91
C ALA A 23 16.79 9.26 11.51
N LEU A 24 15.89 10.07 12.08
CA LEU A 24 15.92 11.52 11.86
C LEU A 24 17.08 12.21 12.57
N GLN A 25 17.37 11.81 13.82
CA GLN A 25 18.39 12.44 14.66
C GLN A 25 19.82 12.06 14.26
N HIS A 26 20.07 10.78 13.99
CA HIS A 26 21.41 10.22 13.79
C HIS A 26 21.65 9.70 12.38
N GLY A 27 20.59 9.57 11.58
CA GLY A 27 20.62 9.00 10.24
C GLY A 27 20.37 7.50 10.20
N VAL A 28 19.86 7.00 9.07
CA VAL A 28 19.44 5.59 8.90
C VAL A 28 20.59 4.61 9.13
N GLU A 29 21.79 4.96 8.71
CA GLU A 29 22.97 4.09 8.85
C GLU A 29 23.38 3.88 10.31
N GLN A 30 23.22 4.92 11.15
CA GLN A 30 23.56 4.85 12.57
C GLN A 30 22.45 4.25 13.44
N THR A 31 21.24 4.13 12.90
CA THR A 31 20.12 3.47 13.59
C THR A 31 20.29 1.96 13.54
N THR A 32 20.39 1.31 14.71
CA THR A 32 20.49 -0.15 14.83
C THR A 32 19.23 -0.75 15.47
N VAL A 33 18.98 -2.03 15.22
CA VAL A 33 17.84 -2.75 15.83
C VAL A 33 17.96 -2.76 17.35
N GLU A 34 19.18 -2.87 17.87
CA GLU A 34 19.47 -2.85 19.31
C GLU A 34 19.10 -1.50 19.93
N ALA A 35 19.49 -0.39 19.29
CA ALA A 35 19.15 0.96 19.76
C ALA A 35 17.64 1.21 19.71
N ILE A 36 16.97 0.77 18.64
CA ILE A 36 15.51 0.86 18.51
C ILE A 36 14.83 0.07 19.63
N ALA A 37 15.21 -1.20 19.81
CA ALA A 37 14.60 -2.08 20.78
C ALA A 37 14.80 -1.56 22.21
N ALA A 38 16.01 -1.09 22.54
CA ALA A 38 16.32 -0.46 23.81
C ALA A 38 15.47 0.80 24.04
N SER A 39 15.35 1.68 23.04
CA SER A 39 14.52 2.89 23.13
C SER A 39 13.03 2.58 23.30
N ALA A 40 12.55 1.48 22.73
CA ALA A 40 11.17 1.02 22.84
C ALA A 40 10.90 0.13 24.07
N GLY A 41 11.92 -0.15 24.89
CA GLY A 41 11.79 -0.98 26.09
C GLY A 41 11.52 -2.46 25.81
N VAL A 42 11.98 -2.99 24.67
CA VAL A 42 11.79 -4.39 24.27
C VAL A 42 13.12 -5.05 23.87
N SER A 43 13.10 -6.37 23.69
CA SER A 43 14.27 -7.10 23.18
C SER A 43 14.39 -7.00 21.65
N PRO A 44 15.59 -7.17 21.06
CA PRO A 44 15.75 -7.32 19.61
C PRO A 44 14.93 -8.48 19.03
N ARG A 45 14.78 -9.59 19.77
CA ARG A 45 13.88 -10.68 19.38
C ARG A 45 12.44 -10.21 19.28
N THR A 46 12.00 -9.35 20.20
CA THR A 46 10.65 -8.75 20.15
C THR A 46 10.53 -7.85 18.93
N PHE A 47 11.53 -7.04 18.59
CA PHE A 47 11.53 -6.21 17.39
C PHE A 47 11.23 -7.05 16.12
N PHE A 48 11.93 -8.17 15.94
CA PHE A 48 11.74 -9.04 14.78
C PHE A 48 10.36 -9.73 14.71
N ASN A 49 9.60 -9.75 15.81
CA ASN A 49 8.20 -10.20 15.79
C ASN A 49 7.25 -9.16 15.13
N TYR A 50 7.70 -7.93 14.94
CA TYR A 50 6.92 -6.82 14.39
C TYR A 50 7.43 -6.33 13.03
N PHE A 51 8.76 -6.27 12.86
CA PHE A 51 9.38 -5.75 11.65
C PHE A 51 10.47 -6.70 11.15
N GLN A 52 10.55 -6.88 9.83
CA GLN A 52 11.58 -7.72 9.22
C GLN A 52 12.93 -7.00 9.13
N ALA A 53 12.90 -5.68 8.98
CA ALA A 53 14.09 -4.83 8.91
C ALA A 53 13.90 -3.51 9.66
N LYS A 54 15.01 -2.82 9.98
CA LYS A 54 14.96 -1.48 10.61
C LYS A 54 14.28 -0.47 9.70
N GLU A 55 14.44 -0.59 8.38
CA GLU A 55 13.82 0.27 7.38
C GLU A 55 12.30 0.14 7.41
N ASP A 56 11.78 -1.07 7.64
CA ASP A 56 10.35 -1.31 7.81
C ASP A 56 9.84 -0.61 9.08
N ALA A 57 10.61 -0.67 10.17
CA ALA A 57 10.28 0.05 11.40
C ALA A 57 10.37 1.58 11.23
N ILE A 58 11.38 2.08 10.51
CA ILE A 58 11.56 3.52 10.23
C ILE A 58 10.39 4.07 9.43
N LEU A 59 9.91 3.32 8.43
CA LEU A 59 8.82 3.73 7.55
C LEU A 59 7.43 3.38 8.09
N GLY A 60 7.36 2.53 9.12
CA GLY A 60 6.10 2.03 9.67
C GLY A 60 5.42 1.06 8.71
N LEU A 61 6.18 0.21 8.03
CA LEU A 61 5.67 -0.75 7.06
C LEU A 61 5.21 -2.05 7.74
N ARG A 62 4.15 -2.63 7.19
CA ARG A 62 3.59 -3.94 7.57
C ARG A 62 3.00 -4.60 6.35
N GLU A 63 2.79 -5.92 6.41
CA GLU A 63 2.18 -6.63 5.29
C GLU A 63 0.80 -6.03 4.96
N PRO A 64 0.51 -5.75 3.67
CA PRO A 64 -0.81 -5.32 3.24
C PRO A 64 -1.84 -6.38 3.58
N VAL A 65 -3.04 -5.93 3.93
CA VAL A 65 -4.18 -6.79 4.22
C VAL A 65 -5.30 -6.43 3.25
N LEU A 66 -5.83 -7.46 2.61
CA LEU A 66 -7.04 -7.39 1.82
C LEU A 66 -8.14 -8.12 2.58
N GLU A 67 -9.07 -7.36 3.16
CA GLU A 67 -10.22 -7.93 3.86
C GLU A 67 -11.22 -8.48 2.85
N ALA A 68 -11.81 -9.63 3.17
CA ALA A 68 -12.79 -10.29 2.29
C ALA A 68 -14.03 -9.41 2.03
N SER A 69 -14.41 -8.56 3.00
CA SER A 69 -15.48 -7.56 2.85
C SER A 69 -15.20 -6.57 1.72
N LEU A 70 -13.96 -6.08 1.61
CA LEU A 70 -13.57 -5.13 0.56
C LEU A 70 -13.63 -5.76 -0.84
N LEU A 71 -13.30 -7.06 -0.95
CA LEU A 71 -13.46 -7.82 -2.19
C LEU A 71 -14.93 -8.04 -2.54
N ALA A 72 -15.77 -8.34 -1.55
CA ALA A 72 -17.19 -8.57 -1.74
C ALA A 72 -17.96 -7.32 -2.22
N GLU A 73 -17.40 -6.13 -2.03
CA GLU A 73 -17.94 -4.87 -2.57
C GLU A 73 -17.65 -4.68 -4.07
N ILE A 74 -16.75 -5.48 -4.66
CA ILE A 74 -16.39 -5.37 -6.07
C ILE A 74 -17.45 -6.06 -6.93
N SER A 75 -18.05 -5.28 -7.83
CA SER A 75 -18.90 -5.78 -8.91
C SER A 75 -18.11 -5.81 -10.22
N VAL A 76 -17.82 -7.02 -10.70
CA VAL A 76 -17.05 -7.27 -11.95
C VAL A 76 -17.87 -7.00 -13.22
N THR A 77 -19.19 -6.92 -13.09
CA THR A 77 -20.14 -6.61 -14.17
C THR A 77 -20.44 -5.12 -14.28
N ALA A 78 -19.95 -4.29 -13.36
CA ALA A 78 -20.18 -2.85 -13.39
C ALA A 78 -19.24 -2.13 -14.38
N ASP A 79 -19.74 -1.06 -15.00
CA ASP A 79 -19.01 -0.23 -15.97
C ASP A 79 -17.74 0.45 -15.40
N ASP A 80 -17.61 0.53 -14.06
CA ASP A 80 -16.48 1.15 -13.35
C ASP A 80 -15.57 0.13 -12.65
N LEU A 81 -15.31 -1.04 -13.25
CA LEU A 81 -14.41 -2.02 -12.64
C LEU A 81 -13.01 -1.43 -12.35
N VAL A 82 -12.47 -0.63 -13.28
CA VAL A 82 -11.17 0.03 -13.10
C VAL A 82 -11.17 0.99 -11.91
N GLY A 83 -12.20 1.82 -11.75
CA GLY A 83 -12.30 2.73 -10.61
C GLY A 83 -12.49 2.00 -9.29
N GLN A 84 -13.29 0.93 -9.26
CA GLN A 84 -13.44 0.07 -8.08
C GLN A 84 -12.10 -0.55 -7.65
N VAL A 85 -11.36 -1.15 -8.60
CA VAL A 85 -10.05 -1.74 -8.33
C VAL A 85 -9.03 -0.67 -7.94
N SER A 86 -9.09 0.53 -8.50
CA SER A 86 -8.21 1.65 -8.12
C SER A 86 -8.41 2.05 -6.66
N ARG A 87 -9.67 2.16 -6.21
CA ARG A 87 -10.01 2.44 -4.81
C ARG A 87 -9.58 1.29 -3.90
N LEU A 88 -9.77 0.04 -4.32
CA LEU A 88 -9.32 -1.13 -3.58
C LEU A 88 -7.80 -1.16 -3.40
N LEU A 89 -7.04 -0.92 -4.47
CA LEU A 89 -5.57 -0.82 -4.43
C LEU A 89 -5.12 0.22 -3.41
N MET A 90 -5.76 1.40 -3.40
CA MET A 90 -5.45 2.44 -2.42
C MET A 90 -5.73 2.00 -0.99
N THR A 91 -6.91 1.41 -0.74
CA THR A 91 -7.29 0.93 0.59
C THR A 91 -6.30 -0.12 1.10
N VAL A 92 -5.96 -1.10 0.27
CA VAL A 92 -4.99 -2.16 0.63
C VAL A 92 -3.60 -1.59 0.82
N ALA A 93 -3.12 -0.71 -0.06
CA ALA A 93 -1.83 -0.03 0.08
C ALA A 93 -1.75 0.76 1.39
N TRP A 94 -2.84 1.41 1.81
CA TRP A 94 -2.89 2.13 3.08
C TRP A 94 -2.73 1.22 4.29
N THR A 95 -3.22 -0.02 4.24
CA THR A 95 -3.03 -0.97 5.34
C THR A 95 -1.56 -1.34 5.56
N ALA A 96 -0.76 -1.38 4.49
CA ALA A 96 0.67 -1.67 4.54
C ALA A 96 1.48 -0.59 5.25
N ILE A 97 0.86 0.57 5.46
CA ILE A 97 1.47 1.75 6.02
C ILE A 97 0.83 2.01 7.38
N GLY A 98 1.67 2.20 8.40
CA GLY A 98 1.26 2.59 9.74
C GLY A 98 2.00 3.82 10.24
N GLY A 99 1.61 4.28 11.42
CA GLY A 99 2.09 5.55 11.97
C GLY A 99 1.30 6.75 11.46
N THR A 100 1.20 7.78 12.27
CA THR A 100 0.40 8.99 12.00
C THR A 100 1.15 10.04 11.18
N ASP A 101 2.48 9.93 11.08
CA ASP A 101 3.32 11.01 10.56
C ASP A 101 3.76 10.78 9.10
N ARG A 102 2.87 11.13 8.16
CA ARG A 102 3.15 11.11 6.71
C ARG A 102 4.32 12.02 6.33
N ALA A 103 4.41 13.19 6.97
CA ALA A 103 5.44 14.18 6.68
C ALA A 103 6.85 13.65 7.03
N ARG A 104 6.98 12.98 8.17
CA ARG A 104 8.22 12.32 8.59
C ARG A 104 8.64 11.21 7.63
N ARG A 105 7.72 10.34 7.21
CA ARG A 105 8.03 9.27 6.25
C ARG A 105 8.55 9.86 4.93
N ARG A 106 7.89 10.91 4.44
CA ARG A 106 8.33 11.63 3.24
C ARG A 106 9.73 12.21 3.40
N GLN A 107 10.00 12.88 4.51
CA GLN A 107 11.33 13.45 4.78
C GLN A 107 12.43 12.38 4.77
N LEU A 108 12.15 11.22 5.37
CA LEU A 108 13.06 10.08 5.38
C LEU A 108 13.30 9.51 3.99
N ILE A 109 12.24 9.33 3.18
CA ILE A 109 12.38 8.83 1.79
C ILE A 109 13.16 9.83 0.92
N ALA A 110 12.87 11.13 1.03
CA ALA A 110 13.56 12.17 0.28
C ALA A 110 15.05 12.24 0.64
N ARG A 111 15.38 12.05 1.92
CA ARG A 111 16.77 12.03 2.41
C ARG A 111 17.50 10.73 2.09
N TYR A 112 16.78 9.61 2.02
CA TYR A 112 17.33 8.26 1.86
C TYR A 112 16.59 7.47 0.77
N PRO A 113 17.02 7.56 -0.51
CA PRO A 113 16.29 6.96 -1.63
C PRO A 113 16.06 5.44 -1.55
N HIS A 114 16.92 4.71 -0.83
CA HIS A 114 16.73 3.27 -0.61
C HIS A 114 15.48 2.95 0.22
N LEU A 115 15.05 3.86 1.11
CA LEU A 115 13.78 3.74 1.82
C LEU A 115 12.58 3.86 0.87
N GLY A 116 12.71 4.68 -0.18
CA GLY A 116 11.71 4.77 -1.24
C GLY A 116 11.54 3.46 -2.01
N ARG A 117 12.63 2.75 -2.30
CA ARG A 117 12.57 1.42 -2.92
C ARG A 117 11.84 0.42 -2.02
N ARG A 118 12.20 0.40 -0.73
CA ARG A 118 11.54 -0.47 0.26
C ARG A 118 10.05 -0.17 0.39
N HIS A 119 9.66 1.11 0.39
CA HIS A 119 8.26 1.51 0.36
C HIS A 119 7.55 0.98 -0.90
N MET A 120 8.20 1.05 -2.06
CA MET A 120 7.66 0.53 -3.32
C MET A 120 7.45 -0.99 -3.28
N ASP A 121 8.34 -1.75 -2.64
CA ASP A 121 8.18 -3.20 -2.48
C ASP A 121 6.84 -3.56 -1.78
N TYR A 122 6.43 -2.78 -0.78
CA TYR A 122 5.15 -2.97 -0.10
C TYR A 122 3.94 -2.55 -0.95
N MET A 123 4.10 -1.57 -1.83
CA MET A 123 3.06 -1.23 -2.81
C MET A 123 2.87 -2.35 -3.83
N VAL A 124 3.97 -2.97 -4.30
CA VAL A 124 3.92 -4.15 -5.19
C VAL A 124 3.27 -5.35 -4.51
N LYS A 125 3.51 -5.55 -3.20
CA LYS A 125 2.80 -6.57 -2.42
C LYS A 125 1.29 -6.31 -2.36
N ALA A 126 0.88 -5.06 -2.18
CA ALA A 126 -0.55 -4.69 -2.18
C ALA A 126 -1.18 -4.94 -3.56
N GLU A 127 -0.49 -4.58 -4.63
CA GLU A 127 -0.90 -4.84 -6.02
C GLU A 127 -1.09 -6.34 -6.28
N THR A 128 -0.10 -7.15 -5.86
CA THR A 128 -0.14 -8.60 -5.99
C THR A 128 -1.34 -9.20 -5.25
N LEU A 129 -1.61 -8.73 -4.03
CA LEU A 129 -2.71 -9.20 -3.21
C LEU A 129 -4.07 -8.88 -3.84
N VAL A 130 -4.24 -7.66 -4.36
CA VAL A 130 -5.46 -7.27 -5.08
C VAL A 130 -5.63 -8.05 -6.38
N CYS A 131 -4.55 -8.26 -7.14
CA CYS A 131 -4.58 -9.05 -8.37
C CYS A 131 -5.03 -10.49 -8.10
N GLN A 132 -4.53 -11.12 -7.03
CA GLN A 132 -4.95 -12.47 -6.64
C GLN A 132 -6.43 -12.51 -6.23
N GLY A 133 -6.88 -11.55 -5.41
CA GLY A 133 -8.28 -11.48 -5.02
C GLY A 133 -9.23 -11.25 -6.20
N LEU A 134 -8.88 -10.32 -7.09
CA LEU A 134 -9.66 -10.04 -8.29
C LEU A 134 -9.70 -11.25 -9.24
N ALA A 135 -8.57 -11.94 -9.43
CA ALA A 135 -8.54 -13.15 -10.25
C ALA A 135 -9.50 -14.23 -9.73
N GLY A 136 -9.63 -14.35 -8.39
CA GLY A 136 -10.64 -15.21 -7.76
C GLY A 136 -12.06 -14.81 -8.14
N LEU A 137 -12.41 -13.52 -8.03
CA LEU A 137 -13.73 -13.02 -8.41
C LEU A 137 -14.05 -13.24 -9.89
N LEU A 138 -13.09 -12.96 -10.76
CA LEU A 138 -13.27 -13.17 -12.21
C LEU A 138 -13.41 -14.65 -12.58
N ALA A 139 -12.82 -15.57 -11.80
CA ALA A 139 -12.98 -17.00 -12.05
C ALA A 139 -14.35 -17.54 -11.61
N GLU A 140 -15.07 -16.82 -10.75
CA GLU A 140 -16.42 -17.20 -10.28
C GLU A 140 -17.54 -16.61 -11.16
N ASP A 141 -17.23 -15.61 -11.98
CA ASP A 141 -18.19 -14.94 -12.86
C ASP A 141 -18.26 -15.59 -14.24
N SER A 142 -19.47 -15.85 -14.73
CA SER A 142 -19.68 -16.57 -16.00
C SER A 142 -19.13 -15.86 -17.23
N ASP A 143 -19.07 -14.52 -17.21
CA ASP A 143 -18.63 -13.73 -18.36
C ASP A 143 -17.11 -13.69 -18.46
N TRP A 144 -16.40 -14.00 -17.35
CA TRP A 144 -14.95 -13.94 -17.26
C TRP A 144 -14.28 -15.31 -17.10
N ALA A 145 -14.98 -16.30 -16.54
CA ALA A 145 -14.42 -17.60 -16.18
C ALA A 145 -13.83 -18.37 -17.37
N ASP A 146 -14.48 -18.31 -18.53
CA ASP A 146 -14.03 -18.97 -19.77
C ASP A 146 -12.88 -18.22 -20.47
N GLY A 147 -12.52 -17.03 -19.96
CA GLY A 147 -11.50 -16.16 -20.51
C GLY A 147 -12.04 -15.15 -21.53
N VAL A 148 -11.31 -14.05 -21.68
CA VAL A 148 -11.65 -12.93 -22.56
C VAL A 148 -10.56 -12.79 -23.61
N GLU A 149 -10.93 -12.86 -24.90
CA GLU A 149 -9.97 -12.78 -26.03
C GLU A 149 -8.79 -13.77 -25.93
N GLY A 150 -9.01 -14.93 -25.31
CA GLY A 150 -7.98 -15.96 -25.13
C GLY A 150 -7.10 -15.79 -23.87
N PHE A 151 -7.38 -14.79 -23.03
CA PHE A 151 -6.71 -14.57 -21.75
C PHE A 151 -7.57 -15.07 -20.59
N GLY A 152 -6.95 -15.79 -19.66
CA GLY A 152 -7.64 -16.33 -18.49
C GLY A 152 -7.94 -15.28 -17.41
N PRO A 153 -8.77 -15.60 -16.40
CA PRO A 153 -9.14 -14.67 -15.32
C PRO A 153 -7.95 -14.01 -14.62
N GLY A 154 -6.85 -14.74 -14.41
CA GLY A 154 -5.64 -14.21 -13.80
C GLY A 154 -4.89 -13.18 -14.66
N GLU A 155 -4.91 -13.33 -15.98
CA GLU A 155 -4.30 -12.37 -16.91
C GLU A 155 -5.16 -11.12 -17.05
N SER A 156 -6.48 -11.30 -17.15
CA SER A 156 -7.46 -10.21 -17.14
C SER A 156 -7.36 -9.40 -15.85
N ALA A 157 -7.32 -10.05 -14.69
CA ALA A 157 -7.14 -9.38 -13.39
C ALA A 157 -5.84 -8.56 -13.35
N ARG A 158 -4.74 -9.12 -13.85
CA ARG A 158 -3.46 -8.42 -13.93
C ARG A 158 -3.56 -7.18 -14.81
N MET A 159 -4.19 -7.28 -15.98
CA MET A 159 -4.39 -6.14 -16.88
C MET A 159 -5.24 -5.04 -16.20
N VAL A 160 -6.36 -5.42 -15.58
CA VAL A 160 -7.23 -4.49 -14.85
C VAL A 160 -6.46 -3.80 -13.73
N VAL A 161 -5.69 -4.53 -12.93
CA VAL A 161 -4.87 -3.97 -11.85
C VAL A 161 -3.79 -3.02 -12.39
N MET A 162 -3.12 -3.36 -13.49
CA MET A 162 -2.14 -2.49 -14.13
C MET A 162 -2.76 -1.16 -14.58
N ILE A 163 -3.95 -1.21 -15.19
CA ILE A 163 -4.72 -0.04 -15.62
C ILE A 163 -5.19 0.78 -14.41
N ALA A 164 -5.72 0.12 -13.38
CA ALA A 164 -6.18 0.75 -12.13
C ALA A 164 -5.05 1.43 -11.34
N GLY A 165 -3.79 1.00 -11.53
CA GLY A 165 -2.62 1.67 -10.96
C GLY A 165 -2.19 2.95 -11.71
N VAL A 166 -2.68 3.20 -12.93
CA VAL A 166 -2.28 4.38 -13.75
C VAL A 166 -2.60 5.70 -13.07
N PRO A 167 -3.82 5.96 -12.54
CA PRO A 167 -4.15 7.22 -11.90
C PRO A 167 -3.23 7.52 -10.70
N ILE A 168 -2.87 6.49 -9.95
CA ILE A 168 -1.98 6.59 -8.79
C ILE A 168 -0.59 7.02 -9.25
N ARG A 169 -0.01 6.33 -10.22
CA ARG A 169 1.31 6.69 -10.79
C ARG A 169 1.31 8.08 -11.40
N PHE A 170 0.26 8.42 -12.16
CA PHE A 170 0.10 9.73 -12.76
C PHE A 170 0.09 10.83 -11.69
N LYS A 171 -0.73 10.69 -10.64
CA LYS A 171 -0.79 11.64 -9.51
C LYS A 171 0.54 11.73 -8.77
N LEU A 172 1.28 10.64 -8.60
CA LEU A 172 2.62 10.67 -7.98
C LEU A 172 3.65 11.46 -8.81
N THR A 173 3.45 11.54 -10.12
CA THR A 173 4.35 12.27 -11.04
C THR A 173 3.86 13.67 -11.40
N SER A 174 2.67 14.07 -10.95
CA SER A 174 2.07 15.35 -11.33
C SER A 174 2.63 16.52 -10.51
N ALA A 175 2.70 17.70 -11.12
CA ALA A 175 3.29 18.89 -10.49
C ALA A 175 2.49 19.40 -9.28
N ASP A 176 1.20 19.09 -9.22
CA ASP A 176 0.25 19.46 -8.16
C ASP A 176 0.13 18.36 -7.08
N PHE A 177 0.99 17.34 -7.11
CA PHE A 177 1.07 16.38 -6.03
C PHE A 177 1.59 17.08 -4.77
N ASP A 178 0.77 17.18 -3.72
CA ASP A 178 1.25 17.51 -2.39
C ASP A 178 1.55 16.21 -1.62
N PRO A 179 2.83 15.90 -1.36
CA PRO A 179 3.15 14.70 -0.63
C PRO A 179 2.89 14.79 0.89
N VAL A 180 2.39 15.93 1.42
CA VAL A 180 1.80 16.03 2.77
C VAL A 180 0.37 15.48 2.80
N GLU A 181 -0.45 15.89 1.83
CA GLU A 181 -1.80 15.35 1.65
C GLU A 181 -1.75 13.88 1.24
N GLY A 182 -0.79 13.53 0.37
CA GLY A 182 -0.62 12.17 -0.14
C GLY A 182 -1.72 11.80 -1.15
N ILE A 183 -1.92 10.50 -1.34
CA ILE A 183 -2.99 10.00 -2.20
C ILE A 183 -4.21 9.70 -1.32
N SER A 184 -5.32 10.37 -1.61
CA SER A 184 -6.65 10.12 -1.04
C SER A 184 -7.64 9.87 -2.16
N ALA A 185 -8.85 9.39 -1.83
CA ALA A 185 -9.90 9.23 -2.83
C ALA A 185 -10.22 10.57 -3.53
N GLU A 186 -10.21 11.66 -2.78
CA GLU A 186 -10.46 13.02 -3.28
C GLU A 186 -9.34 13.50 -4.21
N THR A 187 -8.07 13.32 -3.82
CA THR A 187 -6.94 13.79 -4.63
C THR A 187 -6.71 12.91 -5.87
N LEU A 188 -7.19 11.66 -5.87
CA LEU A 188 -7.11 10.76 -7.01
C LEU A 188 -8.26 10.94 -8.00
N GLN A 189 -9.41 11.46 -7.56
CA GLN A 189 -10.62 11.60 -8.38
C GLN A 189 -10.39 12.28 -9.75
N PRO A 190 -9.61 13.38 -9.86
CA PRO A 190 -9.34 13.99 -11.17
C PRO A 190 -8.55 13.07 -12.11
N SER A 191 -7.61 12.29 -11.59
CA SER A 191 -6.78 11.37 -12.38
C SER A 191 -7.60 10.17 -12.86
N LEU A 192 -8.52 9.68 -12.03
CA LEU A 192 -9.50 8.65 -12.41
C LEU A 192 -10.46 9.14 -13.49
N ALA A 193 -11.00 10.36 -13.33
CA ALA A 193 -11.86 10.97 -14.34
C ALA A 193 -11.15 11.15 -15.69
N LEU A 194 -9.87 11.56 -15.65
CA LEU A 194 -9.03 11.64 -16.85
C LEU A 194 -8.85 10.28 -17.51
N LEU A 195 -8.51 9.24 -16.74
CA LEU A 195 -8.37 7.87 -17.26
C LEU A 195 -9.66 7.39 -17.93
N HIS A 196 -10.81 7.54 -17.28
CA HIS A 196 -12.11 7.16 -17.87
C HIS A 196 -12.46 7.94 -19.13
N HIS A 197 -12.07 9.22 -19.21
CA HIS A 197 -12.24 10.01 -20.42
C HIS A 197 -11.37 9.46 -21.55
N LEU A 198 -10.10 9.15 -21.27
CA LEU A 198 -9.16 8.62 -22.25
C LEU A 198 -9.56 7.24 -22.75
N LEU A 199 -9.94 6.33 -21.86
CA LEU A 199 -10.41 4.99 -22.25
C LEU A 199 -11.59 5.05 -23.21
N ARG A 200 -12.58 5.94 -22.96
CA ARG A 200 -13.74 6.14 -23.85
C ARG A 200 -13.40 6.84 -25.18
N LYS A 201 -12.31 7.60 -25.25
CA LYS A 201 -11.90 8.32 -26.45
C LYS A 201 -11.00 7.48 -27.37
N LEU A 202 -10.33 6.48 -26.81
CA LEU A 202 -9.35 5.63 -27.51
C LEU A 202 -9.91 4.25 -27.88
N SER A 203 -11.07 3.88 -27.34
CA SER A 203 -11.89 2.72 -27.76
C SER A 203 -12.71 3.02 -29.00
#